data_AF-A0AAW5B4P1-F1
#
_entry.id   AF-A0AAW5B4P1-F1
#
_cell.length_a   1.000
_cell.length_b   1.000
_cell.length_c   1.000
_cell.angle_alpha   90.00
_cell.angle_beta   90.00
_cell.angle_gamma   90.00
#
_symmetry.space_group_name_H-M   'P 1'
#
loop_
_entity.id
_entity.type
_entity.pdbx_description
1 polymer ?
#
loop_
_entity_poly.entity_id
_entity_poly.type
_entity_poly.pdbx_seq_one_letter_code
_entity_poly.pdbx_strand_id
1 'polypeptide(L)'
;MSKTWKLIRIMLKMQYSRVGKKNSQTILWIVALLFLLPMAFVYISIVRSALTAFYNVLEPLGQESLIVGVLLLSVHIVLLLVSFITILNAFYFAEDIDSFIPFPVQPYQLLLAKSAGPMIYLYGTAALFFLPVFFIYGAVSAATILYYIAGIITFVLLPIIPFTLAGIILMFIMRFVNIAKNKDRSKVIAGISSLVFIVLINVLIRLNTDVDAIMQNAAMFIQEQDGLLRWITAFYPPAYFGTMMMTASSLWSGFLSLIAGVVLHACALLIFIWVGQLLYIKGVLGMGTANKSTFSGAKLSRKTSVTPIWLSYIKKEMRIIFRTPTFLTQCVITSLFAPIFLIIILFMDSSSGNIGGFLDGLSGKHGLLILFLGSLLIVGSNATSISGISREGKSWHANLFLPLNPKQILLSKIATAWFINLIVIGLAVILFIFIIKIEWTLFLIWLPLVLLASWFSSALGTFLDFLQPKLNWTDEQEVFKSRMIGLIGIVVQLGIFGILVLLIWNLDFVNGIYMTAAILFVLVVIAIVVIHSLIHHKIKQGQHQTI
;
A
#
# COMPACT_ATOMS: atom_id res chain seq x y z
N MET A 1 -2.75 -12.57 32.71
CA MET A 1 -3.63 -11.93 31.70
C MET A 1 -3.99 -10.46 32.01
N SER A 2 -4.17 -10.06 33.27
CA SER A 2 -4.52 -8.66 33.63
C SER A 2 -3.51 -7.60 33.16
N LYS A 3 -2.20 -7.91 33.18
CA LYS A 3 -1.13 -7.01 32.69
C LYS A 3 -1.18 -6.83 31.16
N THR A 4 -1.33 -7.91 30.39
CA THR A 4 -1.41 -7.88 28.92
C THR A 4 -2.59 -7.04 28.44
N TRP A 5 -3.77 -7.24 29.03
CA TRP A 5 -4.97 -6.49 28.66
C TRP A 5 -4.84 -4.98 28.96
N LYS A 6 -4.26 -4.63 30.12
CA LYS A 6 -3.95 -3.23 30.45
C LYS A 6 -3.00 -2.62 29.43
N LEU A 7 -1.96 -3.35 29.00
CA LEU A 7 -1.00 -2.87 28.00
C LEU A 7 -1.66 -2.64 26.63
N ILE A 8 -2.46 -3.60 26.15
CA ILE A 8 -3.26 -3.48 24.92
C ILE A 8 -4.12 -2.20 24.97
N ARG A 9 -4.86 -2.03 26.06
CA ARG A 9 -5.76 -0.88 26.23
C ARG A 9 -5.01 0.45 26.22
N ILE A 10 -3.85 0.54 26.88
CA ILE A 10 -3.02 1.75 26.91
C ILE A 10 -2.49 2.06 25.50
N MET A 11 -1.90 1.09 24.82
CA MET A 11 -1.35 1.27 23.47
C MET A 11 -2.41 1.68 22.46
N LEU A 12 -3.58 1.03 22.47
CA LEU A 12 -4.69 1.41 21.60
C LEU A 12 -5.23 2.81 21.92
N LYS A 13 -5.32 3.17 23.21
CA LYS A 13 -5.74 4.52 23.61
C LYS A 13 -4.75 5.58 23.13
N MET A 14 -3.45 5.32 23.22
CA MET A 14 -2.43 6.23 22.68
C MET A 14 -2.53 6.35 21.16
N GLN A 15 -2.75 5.24 20.45
CA GLN A 15 -2.81 5.21 19.00
C GLN A 15 -4.07 5.89 18.42
N TYR A 16 -5.23 5.73 19.08
CA TYR A 16 -6.53 6.22 18.59
C TYR A 16 -7.09 7.42 19.36
N SER A 17 -6.35 7.98 20.32
CA SER A 17 -6.76 9.19 21.04
C SER A 17 -7.11 10.32 20.07
N ARG A 18 -8.31 10.90 20.24
CA ARG A 18 -8.81 12.04 19.44
C ARG A 18 -8.61 13.39 20.13
N VAL A 19 -7.79 13.45 21.19
CA VAL A 19 -7.55 14.71 21.92
C VAL A 19 -6.96 15.75 20.95
N GLY A 20 -7.69 16.85 20.71
CA GLY A 20 -7.26 17.98 19.88
C GLY A 20 -7.76 18.02 18.42
N LYS A 21 -8.62 17.09 17.96
CA LYS A 21 -9.13 17.09 16.57
C LYS A 21 -10.33 18.04 16.40
N LYS A 22 -10.23 19.02 15.49
CA LYS A 22 -11.29 20.01 15.16
C LYS A 22 -12.48 19.38 14.42
N ASN A 23 -13.70 19.90 14.64
CA ASN A 23 -14.95 19.49 13.96
C ASN A 23 -14.91 19.48 12.42
N SER A 24 -14.03 20.28 11.81
CA SER A 24 -13.79 20.30 10.36
C SER A 24 -13.32 18.94 9.81
N GLN A 25 -12.64 18.11 10.61
CA GLN A 25 -12.23 16.77 10.17
C GLN A 25 -13.43 15.84 9.98
N THR A 26 -14.46 15.92 10.83
CA THR A 26 -15.65 15.07 10.74
C THR A 26 -16.44 15.34 9.47
N ILE A 27 -16.61 16.61 9.10
CA ILE A 27 -17.26 17.01 7.84
C ILE A 27 -16.45 16.46 6.65
N LEU A 28 -15.13 16.49 6.73
CA LEU A 28 -14.26 15.97 5.67
C LEU A 28 -14.35 14.44 5.52
N TRP A 29 -14.51 13.69 6.61
CA TRP A 29 -14.78 12.24 6.56
C TRP A 29 -16.12 11.92 5.90
N ILE A 30 -17.15 12.73 6.15
CA ILE A 30 -18.46 12.59 5.50
C ILE A 30 -18.36 12.85 4.00
N VAL A 31 -17.63 13.91 3.60
CA VAL A 31 -17.38 14.20 2.18
C VAL A 31 -16.58 13.07 1.53
N ALA A 32 -15.50 12.58 2.16
CA ALA A 32 -14.73 11.45 1.65
C ALA A 32 -15.58 10.18 1.50
N LEU A 33 -16.46 9.88 2.46
CA LEU A 33 -17.39 8.76 2.39
C LEU A 33 -18.35 8.92 1.19
N LEU A 34 -18.93 10.12 1.01
CA LEU A 34 -19.84 10.43 -0.10
C LEU A 34 -19.18 10.18 -1.47
N PHE A 35 -17.90 10.55 -1.61
CA PHE A 35 -17.14 10.32 -2.85
C PHE A 35 -16.69 8.86 -3.04
N LEU A 36 -16.53 8.09 -1.96
CA LEU A 36 -16.22 6.67 -2.04
C LEU A 36 -17.43 5.81 -2.39
N LEU A 37 -18.66 6.29 -2.14
CA LEU A 37 -19.89 5.54 -2.42
C LEU A 37 -20.06 5.15 -3.91
N PRO A 38 -19.92 6.06 -4.89
CA PRO A 38 -19.97 5.70 -6.31
C PRO A 38 -18.89 4.68 -6.71
N MET A 39 -17.68 4.81 -6.16
CA MET A 39 -16.57 3.89 -6.43
C MET A 39 -16.82 2.51 -5.82
N ALA A 40 -17.36 2.47 -4.60
CA ALA A 40 -17.78 1.22 -3.96
C ALA A 40 -18.90 0.55 -4.77
N PHE A 41 -19.84 1.32 -5.32
CA PHE A 41 -20.90 0.80 -6.20
C PHE A 41 -20.32 0.16 -7.48
N VAL A 42 -19.42 0.86 -8.18
CA VAL A 42 -18.75 0.33 -9.39
C VAL A 42 -17.91 -0.91 -9.06
N TYR A 43 -17.18 -0.89 -7.95
CA TYR A 43 -16.41 -2.05 -7.49
C TYR A 43 -17.32 -3.25 -7.21
N ILE A 44 -18.39 -3.05 -6.45
CA ILE A 44 -19.39 -4.10 -6.15
C ILE A 44 -20.03 -4.62 -7.44
N SER A 45 -20.34 -3.77 -8.42
CA SER A 45 -20.93 -4.20 -9.68
C SER A 45 -19.97 -5.05 -10.52
N ILE A 46 -18.69 -4.67 -10.60
CA ILE A 46 -17.65 -5.44 -11.31
C ILE A 46 -17.46 -6.80 -10.63
N VAL A 47 -17.31 -6.80 -9.31
CA VAL A 47 -17.14 -8.03 -8.52
C VAL A 47 -18.36 -8.93 -8.67
N ARG A 48 -19.57 -8.37 -8.63
CA ARG A 48 -20.81 -9.13 -8.84
C ARG A 48 -20.84 -9.76 -10.22
N SER A 49 -20.59 -9.00 -11.28
CA SER A 49 -20.59 -9.49 -12.66
C SER A 49 -19.58 -10.62 -12.85
N ALA A 50 -18.36 -10.45 -12.33
CA ALA A 50 -17.33 -11.47 -12.41
C ALA A 50 -17.72 -12.73 -11.63
N LEU A 51 -18.19 -12.60 -10.38
CA LEU A 51 -18.61 -13.73 -9.56
C LEU A 51 -19.77 -14.50 -10.17
N THR A 52 -20.79 -13.83 -10.71
CA THR A 52 -21.88 -14.52 -11.41
C THR A 52 -21.40 -15.26 -12.65
N ALA A 53 -20.46 -14.70 -13.40
CA ALA A 53 -19.89 -15.37 -14.57
C ALA A 53 -19.11 -16.62 -14.16
N PHE A 54 -18.27 -16.54 -13.13
CA PHE A 54 -17.54 -17.70 -12.61
C PHE A 54 -18.46 -18.76 -12.01
N TYR A 55 -19.49 -18.35 -11.27
CA TYR A 55 -20.45 -19.26 -10.65
C TYR A 55 -21.20 -20.08 -11.70
N ASN A 56 -21.71 -19.43 -12.75
CA ASN A 56 -22.44 -20.11 -13.84
C ASN A 56 -21.58 -21.14 -14.61
N VAL A 57 -20.25 -20.99 -14.59
CA VAL A 57 -19.33 -21.94 -15.23
C VAL A 57 -18.96 -23.08 -14.29
N LEU A 58 -18.78 -22.80 -12.99
CA LEU A 58 -18.25 -23.75 -12.02
C LEU A 58 -19.34 -24.60 -11.33
N GLU A 59 -20.56 -24.07 -11.19
CA GLU A 59 -21.69 -24.80 -10.60
C GLU A 59 -22.05 -26.07 -11.39
N PRO A 60 -22.18 -26.06 -12.74
CA PRO A 60 -22.42 -27.30 -13.49
C PRO A 60 -21.31 -28.34 -13.36
N LEU A 61 -20.12 -27.92 -12.94
CA LEU A 61 -18.94 -28.79 -12.74
C LEU A 61 -18.82 -29.29 -11.30
N GLY A 62 -19.68 -28.85 -10.38
CA GLY A 62 -19.58 -29.17 -8.95
C GLY A 62 -18.31 -28.61 -8.28
N GLN A 63 -17.81 -27.48 -8.78
CA GLN A 63 -16.59 -26.80 -8.32
C GLN A 63 -16.88 -25.37 -7.83
N GLU A 64 -18.11 -25.06 -7.43
CA GLU A 64 -18.53 -23.73 -6.97
C GLU A 64 -17.82 -23.28 -5.68
N SER A 65 -17.31 -24.23 -4.87
CA SER A 65 -16.50 -23.97 -3.67
C SER A 65 -15.15 -23.33 -4.01
N LEU A 66 -14.64 -23.55 -5.23
CA LEU A 66 -13.36 -23.04 -5.70
C LEU A 66 -13.30 -21.51 -5.64
N ILE A 67 -14.43 -20.85 -5.90
CA ILE A 67 -14.55 -19.37 -5.86
C ILE A 67 -14.19 -18.86 -4.47
N VAL A 68 -14.72 -19.49 -3.41
CA VAL A 68 -14.44 -19.13 -2.02
C VAL A 68 -12.99 -19.51 -1.66
N GLY A 69 -12.48 -20.64 -2.14
CA GLY A 69 -11.08 -21.05 -1.96
C GLY A 69 -10.07 -20.07 -2.52
N VAL A 70 -10.25 -19.65 -3.77
CA VAL A 70 -9.37 -18.68 -4.45
C VAL A 70 -9.47 -17.31 -3.79
N LEU A 71 -10.67 -16.88 -3.38
CA LEU A 71 -10.85 -15.66 -2.59
C LEU A 71 -10.02 -15.72 -1.30
N LEU A 72 -10.19 -16.76 -0.49
CA LEU A 72 -9.49 -16.89 0.78
C LEU A 72 -7.98 -16.90 0.56
N LEU A 73 -7.46 -17.67 -0.38
CA LEU A 73 -6.02 -17.66 -0.71
C LEU A 73 -5.51 -16.26 -1.07
N SER A 74 -6.22 -15.57 -1.96
CA SER A 74 -5.84 -14.23 -2.42
C SER A 74 -5.83 -13.23 -1.26
N VAL A 75 -6.85 -13.25 -0.40
CA VAL A 75 -6.92 -12.38 0.78
C VAL A 75 -5.81 -12.71 1.78
N HIS A 76 -5.51 -13.99 2.02
CA HIS A 76 -4.42 -14.39 2.92
C HIS A 76 -3.05 -13.89 2.42
N ILE A 77 -2.79 -13.91 1.11
CA ILE A 77 -1.57 -13.35 0.52
C ILE A 77 -1.49 -11.84 0.76
N VAL A 78 -2.57 -11.10 0.50
CA VAL A 78 -2.63 -9.65 0.74
C VAL A 78 -2.39 -9.33 2.22
N LEU A 79 -3.03 -10.07 3.13
CA LEU A 79 -2.85 -9.89 4.56
C LEU A 79 -1.43 -10.26 5.02
N LEU A 80 -0.79 -11.24 4.41
CA LEU A 80 0.60 -11.60 4.71
C LEU A 80 1.54 -10.44 4.38
N LEU A 81 1.39 -9.85 3.20
CA LEU A 81 2.20 -8.70 2.76
C LEU A 81 1.98 -7.48 3.67
N VAL A 82 0.73 -7.16 3.99
CA VAL A 82 0.37 -6.06 4.90
C VAL A 82 0.90 -6.34 6.31
N SER A 83 0.90 -7.60 6.75
CA SER A 83 1.44 -8.01 8.05
C SER A 83 2.93 -7.71 8.17
N PHE A 84 3.73 -7.98 7.15
CA PHE A 84 5.16 -7.63 7.17
C PHE A 84 5.40 -6.15 7.43
N ILE A 85 4.69 -5.27 6.71
CA ILE A 85 4.84 -3.82 6.82
C ILE A 85 4.39 -3.32 8.19
N THR A 86 3.21 -3.78 8.63
CA THR A 86 2.60 -3.33 9.88
C THR A 86 3.36 -3.82 11.11
N ILE A 87 3.84 -5.08 11.10
CA ILE A 87 4.69 -5.64 12.16
C ILE A 87 6.01 -4.89 12.22
N LEU A 88 6.70 -4.71 11.09
CA LEU A 88 8.00 -4.04 11.06
C LEU A 88 7.90 -2.62 11.67
N ASN A 89 6.87 -1.87 11.27
CA ASN A 89 6.62 -0.53 11.77
C ASN A 89 6.28 -0.50 13.27
N ALA A 90 5.36 -1.37 13.72
CA ALA A 90 4.89 -1.36 15.10
C ALA A 90 5.90 -1.96 16.09
N PHE A 91 6.60 -3.03 15.69
CA PHE A 91 7.41 -3.84 16.60
C PHE A 91 8.84 -3.34 16.71
N TYR A 92 9.43 -2.86 15.61
CA TYR A 92 10.86 -2.55 15.55
C TYR A 92 11.15 -1.08 15.28
N PHE A 93 10.29 -0.38 14.52
CA PHE A 93 10.58 0.99 14.10
C PHE A 93 9.91 2.06 14.96
N ALA A 94 8.99 1.66 15.83
CA ALA A 94 8.35 2.57 16.77
C ALA A 94 9.34 2.94 17.90
N GLU A 95 9.49 4.25 18.15
CA GLU A 95 10.39 4.79 19.18
C GLU A 95 9.87 4.57 20.61
N ASP A 96 8.58 4.26 20.74
CA ASP A 96 7.92 4.00 22.02
C ASP A 96 8.47 2.75 22.72
N ILE A 97 9.15 1.86 22.00
CA ILE A 97 9.61 0.58 22.54
C ILE A 97 10.64 0.75 23.64
N ASP A 98 11.51 1.75 23.53
CA ASP A 98 12.54 2.05 24.52
C ASP A 98 11.92 2.46 25.87
N SER A 99 10.71 3.03 25.84
CA SER A 99 9.95 3.38 27.05
C SER A 99 9.23 2.18 27.68
N PHE A 100 8.95 1.12 26.90
CA PHE A 100 8.24 -0.07 27.40
C PHE A 100 9.17 -1.18 27.88
N ILE A 101 10.43 -1.22 27.43
CA ILE A 101 11.44 -2.21 27.85
C ILE A 101 11.69 -2.22 29.38
N PRO A 102 11.72 -1.08 30.10
CA PRO A 102 11.96 -1.06 31.54
C PRO A 102 10.80 -1.61 32.40
N PHE A 103 9.61 -1.79 31.83
CA PHE A 103 8.46 -2.27 32.61
C PHE A 103 8.60 -3.76 32.99
N PRO A 104 8.09 -4.19 34.16
CA PRO A 104 8.13 -5.59 34.61
C PRO A 104 7.04 -6.43 33.91
N VAL A 105 7.13 -6.53 32.59
CA VAL A 105 6.26 -7.30 31.68
C VAL A 105 7.06 -8.35 30.93
N GLN A 106 6.46 -9.51 30.69
CA GLN A 106 7.12 -10.57 29.93
C GLN A 106 7.15 -10.23 28.43
N PRO A 107 8.18 -10.67 27.67
CA PRO A 107 8.31 -10.39 26.24
C PRO A 107 7.04 -10.69 25.43
N TYR A 108 6.38 -11.83 25.67
CA TYR A 108 5.15 -12.17 24.97
C TYR A 108 3.98 -11.23 25.30
N GLN A 109 3.95 -10.65 26.50
CA GLN A 109 2.89 -9.73 26.92
C GLN A 109 3.03 -8.38 26.19
N LEU A 110 4.26 -7.90 26.04
CA LEU A 110 4.57 -6.72 25.24
C LEU A 110 4.28 -6.96 23.75
N LEU A 111 4.65 -8.14 23.26
CA LEU A 111 4.40 -8.55 21.89
C LEU A 111 2.91 -8.56 21.53
N LEU A 112 2.07 -9.21 22.37
CA LEU A 112 0.63 -9.26 22.17
C LEU A 112 -0.04 -7.89 22.29
N ALA A 113 0.54 -6.98 23.07
CA ALA A 113 0.05 -5.61 23.14
C ALA A 113 0.35 -4.82 21.86
N LYS A 114 1.56 -4.95 21.34
CA LYS A 114 1.96 -4.32 20.09
C LYS A 114 1.29 -4.92 18.87
N SER A 115 0.87 -6.18 18.90
CA SER A 115 0.13 -6.79 17.79
C SER A 115 -1.30 -6.26 17.63
N ALA A 116 -1.90 -5.68 18.68
CA ALA A 116 -3.29 -5.22 18.65
C ALA A 116 -3.56 -4.13 17.58
N GLY A 117 -2.69 -3.12 17.50
CA GLY A 117 -2.81 -2.05 16.49
C GLY A 117 -2.74 -2.58 15.05
N PRO A 118 -1.68 -3.30 14.66
CA PRO A 118 -1.58 -3.99 13.37
C PRO A 118 -2.76 -4.93 13.07
N MET A 119 -3.24 -5.68 14.06
CA MET A 119 -4.39 -6.58 13.90
C MET A 119 -5.66 -5.83 13.49
N ILE A 120 -5.95 -4.68 14.09
CA ILE A 120 -7.11 -3.87 13.70
C ILE A 120 -6.99 -3.42 12.23
N TYR A 121 -5.79 -3.05 11.80
CA TYR A 121 -5.53 -2.68 10.40
C TYR A 121 -5.75 -3.87 9.45
N LEU A 122 -5.34 -5.08 9.85
CA LEU A 122 -5.57 -6.30 9.09
C LEU A 122 -7.04 -6.67 9.01
N TYR A 123 -7.83 -6.53 10.08
CA TYR A 123 -9.28 -6.73 10.02
C TYR A 123 -9.95 -5.74 9.08
N GLY A 124 -9.54 -4.47 9.09
CA GLY A 124 -10.03 -3.47 8.14
C GLY A 124 -9.69 -3.81 6.68
N THR A 125 -8.46 -4.29 6.45
CA THR A 125 -8.02 -4.75 5.13
C THR A 125 -8.78 -6.00 4.68
N ALA A 126 -8.95 -6.97 5.58
CA ALA A 126 -9.73 -8.18 5.32
C ALA A 126 -11.19 -7.82 4.99
N ALA A 127 -11.79 -6.89 5.71
CA ALA A 127 -13.18 -6.48 5.51
C ALA A 127 -13.40 -5.90 4.10
N LEU A 128 -12.45 -5.10 3.62
CA LEU A 128 -12.50 -4.47 2.30
C LEU A 128 -12.54 -5.51 1.16
N PHE A 129 -11.76 -6.58 1.26
CA PHE A 129 -11.64 -7.58 0.19
C PHE A 129 -12.56 -8.79 0.36
N PHE A 130 -12.80 -9.25 1.59
CA PHE A 130 -13.58 -10.46 1.86
C PHE A 130 -15.08 -10.20 1.86
N LEU A 131 -15.57 -9.17 2.58
CA LEU A 131 -17.01 -8.97 2.80
C LEU A 131 -17.82 -8.80 1.50
N PRO A 132 -17.37 -8.01 0.51
CA PRO A 132 -18.13 -7.82 -0.73
C PRO A 132 -18.34 -9.16 -1.46
N VAL A 133 -17.27 -9.95 -1.61
CA VAL A 133 -17.34 -11.25 -2.28
C VAL A 133 -18.17 -12.25 -1.48
N PHE A 134 -18.00 -12.28 -0.16
CA PHE A 134 -18.77 -13.15 0.74
C PHE A 134 -20.29 -12.93 0.65
N PHE A 135 -20.74 -11.68 0.71
CA PHE A 135 -22.18 -11.39 0.62
C PHE A 135 -22.73 -11.63 -0.79
N ILE A 136 -21.98 -11.29 -1.83
CA ILE A 136 -22.41 -11.51 -3.21
C ILE A 136 -22.49 -13.01 -3.52
N TYR A 137 -21.49 -13.79 -3.14
CA TYR A 137 -21.49 -15.24 -3.35
C TYR A 137 -22.68 -15.88 -2.64
N GLY A 138 -22.92 -15.56 -1.36
CA GLY A 138 -24.08 -16.10 -0.63
C GLY A 138 -25.42 -15.72 -1.26
N ALA A 139 -25.52 -14.54 -1.88
CA ALA A 139 -26.73 -14.14 -2.61
C ALA A 139 -26.91 -14.87 -3.95
N VAL A 140 -25.81 -15.18 -4.65
CA VAL A 140 -25.84 -15.89 -5.95
C VAL A 140 -26.11 -17.39 -5.76
N SER A 141 -25.48 -18.02 -4.77
CA SER A 141 -25.66 -19.45 -4.48
C SER A 141 -26.90 -19.79 -3.65
N ALA A 142 -27.75 -18.80 -3.34
CA ALA A 142 -28.90 -18.93 -2.44
C ALA A 142 -28.54 -19.62 -1.10
N ALA A 143 -27.41 -19.21 -0.51
CA ALA A 143 -26.82 -19.89 0.63
C ALA A 143 -27.69 -19.84 1.90
N THR A 144 -27.59 -20.89 2.72
CA THR A 144 -28.32 -20.99 3.99
C THR A 144 -27.73 -20.06 5.06
N ILE A 145 -28.48 -19.84 6.15
CA ILE A 145 -28.00 -19.03 7.30
C ILE A 145 -26.66 -19.53 7.87
N LEU A 146 -26.39 -20.83 7.75
CA LEU A 146 -25.17 -21.46 8.25
C LEU A 146 -23.92 -20.96 7.51
N TYR A 147 -24.03 -20.71 6.19
CA TYR A 147 -22.96 -20.10 5.40
C TYR A 147 -22.56 -18.75 5.97
N TYR A 148 -23.54 -17.93 6.36
CA TYR A 148 -23.28 -16.60 6.90
C TYR A 148 -22.60 -16.65 8.27
N ILE A 149 -23.03 -17.57 9.14
CA ILE A 149 -22.39 -17.79 10.45
C ILE A 149 -20.95 -18.27 10.25
N ALA A 150 -20.74 -19.25 9.37
CA ALA A 150 -19.43 -19.77 9.05
C ALA A 150 -18.51 -18.67 8.49
N GLY A 151 -19.00 -17.84 7.55
CA GLY A 151 -18.21 -16.75 6.99
C GLY A 151 -17.78 -15.70 8.02
N ILE A 152 -18.61 -15.40 9.03
CA ILE A 152 -18.22 -14.51 10.13
C ILE A 152 -17.10 -15.12 10.96
N ILE A 153 -17.17 -16.42 11.25
CA ILE A 153 -16.10 -17.13 11.99
C ILE A 153 -14.81 -17.14 11.15
N THR A 154 -14.89 -17.45 9.86
CA THR A 154 -13.76 -17.40 8.94
C THR A 154 -13.15 -16.01 8.90
N PHE A 155 -13.96 -14.95 8.87
CA PHE A 155 -13.51 -13.56 8.88
C PHE A 155 -12.69 -13.22 10.13
N VAL A 156 -13.12 -13.69 11.30
CA VAL A 156 -12.38 -13.50 12.56
C VAL A 156 -11.03 -14.24 12.54
N LEU A 157 -10.99 -15.44 11.96
CA LEU A 157 -9.77 -16.25 11.91
C LEU A 157 -8.78 -15.80 10.82
N LEU A 158 -9.30 -15.17 9.76
CA LEU A 158 -8.59 -14.82 8.52
C LEU A 158 -7.22 -14.14 8.72
N PRO A 159 -7.07 -13.09 9.56
CA PRO A 159 -5.79 -12.41 9.69
C PRO A 159 -4.79 -13.12 10.61
N ILE A 160 -5.21 -14.12 11.40
CA ILE A 160 -4.38 -14.71 12.47
C ILE A 160 -3.14 -15.42 11.89
N ILE A 161 -3.31 -16.28 10.89
CA ILE A 161 -2.18 -17.04 10.31
C ILE A 161 -1.24 -16.13 9.50
N PRO A 162 -1.72 -15.28 8.57
CA PRO A 162 -0.84 -14.37 7.84
C PRO A 162 0.01 -13.51 8.78
N PHE A 163 -0.58 -13.02 9.87
CA PHE A 163 0.13 -12.20 10.84
C PHE A 163 1.16 -12.97 11.66
N THR A 164 0.77 -14.12 12.21
CA THR A 164 1.68 -14.94 13.03
C THR A 164 2.85 -15.45 12.21
N LEU A 165 2.61 -15.86 10.96
CA LEU A 165 3.65 -16.28 10.02
C LEU A 165 4.63 -15.14 9.71
N ALA A 166 4.14 -13.97 9.29
CA ALA A 166 4.98 -12.80 9.03
C ALA A 166 5.77 -12.37 10.27
N GLY A 167 5.13 -12.42 11.45
CA GLY A 167 5.73 -12.06 12.73
C GLY A 167 6.88 -12.98 13.14
N ILE A 168 6.71 -14.30 12.99
CA ILE A 168 7.77 -15.29 13.26
C ILE A 168 8.96 -15.06 12.32
N ILE A 169 8.69 -14.90 11.02
CA ILE A 169 9.73 -14.65 10.01
C ILE A 169 10.49 -13.37 10.33
N LEU A 170 9.79 -12.26 10.63
CA LEU A 170 10.44 -11.00 10.97
C LEU A 170 11.23 -11.08 12.27
N MET A 171 10.75 -11.77 13.29
CA MET A 171 11.53 -11.97 14.52
C MET A 171 12.82 -12.74 14.26
N PHE A 172 12.76 -13.76 13.42
CA PHE A 172 13.94 -14.50 13.01
C PHE A 172 14.90 -13.59 12.24
N ILE A 173 14.43 -12.90 11.20
CA ILE A 173 15.23 -11.97 10.39
C ILE A 173 15.88 -10.90 11.27
N MET A 174 15.10 -10.21 12.10
CA MET A 174 15.59 -9.09 12.91
C MET A 174 16.57 -9.52 14.00
N ARG A 175 16.52 -10.78 14.44
CA ARG A 175 17.55 -11.35 15.32
C ARG A 175 18.93 -11.39 14.64
N PHE A 176 18.99 -11.71 13.35
CA PHE A 176 20.25 -11.95 12.62
C PHE A 176 20.69 -10.77 11.75
N VAL A 177 19.77 -9.95 11.26
CA VAL A 177 20.07 -8.69 10.53
C VAL A 177 20.83 -7.70 11.42
N ASN A 178 20.74 -7.87 12.74
CA ASN A 178 21.42 -7.08 13.75
C ASN A 178 22.97 -7.16 13.73
N ILE A 179 23.58 -7.97 12.85
CA ILE A 179 25.02 -7.94 12.59
C ILE A 179 25.43 -6.65 11.84
N ALA A 180 24.50 -5.99 11.14
CA ALA A 180 24.73 -4.69 10.56
C ALA A 180 24.57 -3.58 11.62
N LYS A 181 25.69 -3.06 12.12
CA LYS A 181 25.87 -2.01 13.16
C LYS A 181 25.14 -0.66 12.94
N ASN A 182 24.22 -0.55 12.00
CA ASN A 182 23.50 0.69 11.73
C ASN A 182 22.00 0.43 11.57
N LYS A 183 21.21 0.96 12.52
CA LYS A 183 19.74 0.91 12.59
C LYS A 183 19.12 1.21 11.23
N ASP A 184 19.64 2.18 10.47
CA ASP A 184 19.05 2.60 9.20
C ASP A 184 19.39 1.67 8.01
N ARG A 185 20.58 1.06 8.02
CA ARG A 185 20.98 0.11 6.97
C ARG A 185 20.20 -1.19 7.08
N SER A 186 19.95 -1.64 8.31
CA SER A 186 19.16 -2.84 8.59
C SER A 186 17.72 -2.71 8.08
N LYS A 187 17.12 -1.52 8.13
CA LYS A 187 15.75 -1.28 7.58
C LYS A 187 15.73 -1.33 6.06
N VAL A 188 16.75 -0.77 5.42
CA VAL A 188 16.91 -0.81 3.96
C VAL A 188 17.16 -2.24 3.49
N ILE A 189 18.03 -3.00 4.18
CA ILE A 189 18.31 -4.40 3.87
C ILE A 189 17.08 -5.28 4.10
N ALA A 190 16.33 -5.07 5.18
CA ALA A 190 15.09 -5.81 5.42
C ALA A 190 14.02 -5.51 4.35
N GLY A 191 13.87 -4.23 3.96
CA GLY A 191 12.97 -3.82 2.88
C GLY A 191 13.35 -4.43 1.53
N ILE A 192 14.63 -4.32 1.13
CA ILE A 192 15.14 -4.91 -0.12
C ILE A 192 15.07 -6.43 -0.08
N SER A 193 15.43 -7.07 1.03
CA SER A 193 15.35 -8.52 1.19
C SER A 193 13.91 -9.03 1.10
N SER A 194 12.92 -8.26 1.59
CA SER A 194 11.52 -8.63 1.46
C SER A 194 11.05 -8.59 0.00
N LEU A 195 11.50 -7.58 -0.76
CA LEU A 195 11.23 -7.48 -2.20
C LEU A 195 11.90 -8.60 -2.98
N VAL A 196 13.18 -8.88 -2.70
CA VAL A 196 13.91 -9.99 -3.31
C VAL A 196 13.23 -11.32 -2.98
N PHE A 197 12.78 -11.53 -1.74
CA PHE A 197 12.09 -12.74 -1.33
C PHE A 197 10.76 -12.95 -2.08
N ILE A 198 9.98 -11.88 -2.29
CA ILE A 198 8.73 -11.93 -3.08
C ILE A 198 9.04 -12.29 -4.54
N VAL A 199 10.06 -11.68 -5.14
CA VAL A 199 10.49 -11.97 -6.51
C VAL A 199 11.03 -13.40 -6.63
N LEU A 200 11.80 -13.88 -5.63
CA LEU A 200 12.37 -15.21 -5.63
C LEU A 200 11.29 -16.30 -5.56
N ILE A 201 10.25 -16.10 -4.73
CA ILE A 201 9.09 -17.00 -4.69
C ILE A 201 8.40 -17.03 -6.05
N ASN A 202 8.21 -15.88 -6.70
CA ASN A 202 7.58 -15.83 -8.03
C ASN A 202 8.41 -16.58 -9.09
N VAL A 203 9.73 -16.41 -9.08
CA VAL A 203 10.65 -17.11 -9.99
C VAL A 203 10.65 -18.61 -9.71
N LEU A 204 10.69 -19.04 -8.44
CA LEU A 204 10.64 -20.46 -8.07
C LEU A 204 9.33 -21.12 -8.47
N ILE A 205 8.19 -20.41 -8.35
CA ILE A 205 6.91 -20.90 -8.84
C ILE A 205 6.98 -21.08 -10.36
N ARG A 206 7.45 -20.06 -11.10
CA ARG A 206 7.55 -20.12 -12.58
C ARG A 206 8.49 -21.19 -13.11
N LEU A 207 9.63 -21.42 -12.46
CA LEU A 207 10.59 -22.45 -12.87
C LEU A 207 10.06 -23.87 -12.68
N ASN A 208 9.04 -24.05 -11.84
CA ASN A 208 8.47 -25.35 -11.51
C ASN A 208 7.04 -25.54 -12.08
N THR A 209 6.60 -24.65 -12.98
CA THR A 209 5.26 -24.67 -13.58
C THR A 209 5.36 -25.25 -15.00
N ASP A 210 5.20 -26.56 -15.14
CA ASP A 210 4.98 -27.20 -16.44
C ASP A 210 3.48 -27.16 -16.78
N VAL A 211 3.13 -26.38 -17.81
CA VAL A 211 1.74 -26.05 -18.17
C VAL A 211 0.98 -27.31 -18.61
N ASP A 212 1.64 -28.24 -19.29
CA ASP A 212 1.02 -29.47 -19.77
C ASP A 212 0.73 -30.43 -18.61
N ALA A 213 1.66 -30.54 -17.66
CA ALA A 213 1.45 -31.32 -16.45
C ALA A 213 0.33 -30.74 -15.56
N ILE A 214 0.19 -29.42 -15.50
CA ILE A 214 -0.90 -28.76 -14.75
C ILE A 214 -2.25 -29.05 -15.39
N MET A 215 -2.34 -29.02 -16.73
CA MET A 215 -3.58 -29.25 -17.45
C MET A 215 -4.06 -30.70 -17.34
N GLN A 216 -3.14 -31.68 -17.39
CA GLN A 216 -3.45 -33.08 -17.10
C GLN A 216 -3.91 -33.30 -15.66
N ASN A 217 -3.22 -32.71 -14.68
CA ASN A 217 -3.59 -32.84 -13.27
C ASN A 217 -4.96 -32.19 -12.99
N ALA A 218 -5.21 -31.00 -13.54
CA ALA A 218 -6.49 -30.32 -13.41
C ALA A 218 -7.66 -31.14 -13.97
N ALA A 219 -7.47 -31.82 -15.11
CA ALA A 219 -8.49 -32.68 -15.71
C ALA A 219 -8.89 -33.87 -14.81
N MET A 220 -7.95 -34.45 -14.06
CA MET A 220 -8.25 -35.50 -13.08
C MET A 220 -9.03 -34.95 -11.89
N PHE A 221 -8.66 -33.78 -11.37
CA PHE A 221 -9.29 -33.17 -10.19
C PHE A 221 -10.66 -32.53 -10.46
N ILE A 222 -11.01 -32.24 -11.73
CA ILE A 222 -12.35 -31.78 -12.12
C ILE A 222 -13.41 -32.87 -11.93
N GLN A 223 -13.02 -34.15 -12.07
CA GLN A 223 -13.95 -35.29 -11.96
C GLN A 223 -14.40 -35.57 -10.51
N GLU A 224 -13.63 -35.12 -9.52
CA GLU A 224 -13.99 -35.20 -8.10
C GLU A 224 -14.70 -33.92 -7.64
N GLN A 225 -15.79 -34.04 -6.89
CA GLN A 225 -16.42 -32.90 -6.23
C GLN A 225 -15.41 -32.18 -5.33
N ASP A 226 -15.26 -30.87 -5.52
CA ASP A 226 -14.24 -30.02 -4.87
C ASP A 226 -12.78 -30.46 -5.08
N GLY A 227 -12.49 -31.33 -6.06
CA GLY A 227 -11.14 -31.82 -6.32
C GLY A 227 -10.17 -30.70 -6.69
N LEU A 228 -10.61 -29.71 -7.47
CA LEU A 228 -9.78 -28.54 -7.78
C LEU A 228 -9.49 -27.69 -6.54
N LEU A 229 -10.47 -27.56 -5.64
CA LEU A 229 -10.28 -26.84 -4.39
C LEU A 229 -9.16 -27.49 -3.58
N ARG A 230 -9.18 -28.81 -3.41
CA ARG A 230 -8.13 -29.56 -2.68
C ARG A 230 -6.76 -29.36 -3.30
N TRP A 231 -6.65 -29.42 -4.62
CA TRP A 231 -5.38 -29.23 -5.32
C TRP A 231 -4.82 -27.81 -5.11
N ILE A 232 -5.62 -26.77 -5.36
CA ILE A 232 -5.16 -25.37 -5.22
C ILE A 232 -4.86 -25.03 -3.76
N THR A 233 -5.59 -25.57 -2.79
CA THR A 233 -5.40 -25.26 -1.37
C THR A 233 -4.46 -26.22 -0.64
N ALA A 234 -3.90 -27.23 -1.30
CA ALA A 234 -3.04 -28.25 -0.69
C ALA A 234 -1.82 -27.65 0.03
N PHE A 235 -1.20 -26.61 -0.56
CA PHE A 235 -0.05 -25.93 0.03
C PHE A 235 -0.44 -24.98 1.19
N TYR A 236 -1.72 -24.63 1.30
CA TYR A 236 -2.22 -23.70 2.31
C TYR A 236 -3.56 -24.18 2.90
N PRO A 237 -3.51 -25.19 3.81
CA PRO A 237 -4.68 -25.76 4.47
C PRO A 237 -5.68 -24.79 5.12
N PRO A 238 -5.29 -23.60 5.63
CA PRO A 238 -6.27 -22.67 6.21
C PRO A 238 -7.34 -22.21 5.21
N ALA A 239 -6.97 -22.03 3.94
CA ALA A 239 -7.94 -21.68 2.91
C ALA A 239 -8.89 -22.85 2.62
N TYR A 240 -8.38 -24.09 2.62
CA TYR A 240 -9.22 -25.28 2.47
C TYR A 240 -10.26 -25.38 3.57
N PHE A 241 -9.84 -25.32 4.83
CA PHE A 241 -10.75 -25.45 5.97
C PHE A 241 -11.74 -24.29 6.03
N GLY A 242 -11.31 -23.06 5.74
CA GLY A 242 -12.21 -21.91 5.68
C GLY A 242 -13.28 -22.04 4.60
N THR A 243 -12.93 -22.58 3.43
CA THR A 243 -13.89 -22.84 2.35
C THR A 243 -14.84 -23.96 2.69
N MET A 244 -14.33 -25.13 3.11
CA MET A 244 -15.16 -26.28 3.45
C MET A 244 -16.10 -25.98 4.63
N MET A 245 -15.69 -25.11 5.56
CA MET A 245 -16.57 -24.68 6.65
C MET A 245 -17.79 -23.90 6.14
N MET A 246 -17.65 -23.21 5.00
CA MET A 246 -18.69 -22.37 4.42
C MET A 246 -19.53 -23.11 3.38
N THR A 247 -18.90 -23.92 2.51
CA THR A 247 -19.52 -24.47 1.30
C THR A 247 -19.73 -25.99 1.33
N ALA A 248 -19.34 -26.69 2.42
CA ALA A 248 -19.51 -28.14 2.47
C ALA A 248 -20.98 -28.56 2.34
N SER A 249 -21.20 -29.57 1.50
CA SER A 249 -22.52 -30.20 1.30
C SER A 249 -23.03 -30.95 2.53
N SER A 250 -22.12 -31.45 3.38
CA SER A 250 -22.45 -32.13 4.65
C SER A 250 -22.15 -31.24 5.86
N LEU A 251 -23.13 -31.13 6.75
CA LEU A 251 -23.00 -30.45 8.05
C LEU A 251 -21.83 -31.01 8.88
N TRP A 252 -21.59 -32.32 8.81
CA TRP A 252 -20.52 -32.96 9.57
C TRP A 252 -19.13 -32.57 9.07
N SER A 253 -18.93 -32.51 7.74
CA SER A 253 -17.65 -32.09 7.16
C SER A 253 -17.39 -30.59 7.36
N GLY A 254 -18.43 -29.76 7.31
CA GLY A 254 -18.36 -28.34 7.68
C GLY A 254 -17.98 -28.12 9.15
N PHE A 255 -18.52 -28.93 10.07
CA PHE A 255 -18.17 -28.84 11.48
C PHE A 255 -16.75 -29.33 11.77
N LEU A 256 -16.31 -30.41 11.12
CA LEU A 256 -14.97 -30.94 11.31
C LEU A 256 -13.91 -29.97 10.76
N SER A 257 -14.19 -29.31 9.63
CA SER A 257 -13.31 -28.28 9.07
C SER A 257 -13.23 -27.03 9.95
N LEU A 258 -14.31 -26.66 10.64
CA LEU A 258 -14.28 -25.62 11.68
C LEU A 258 -13.31 -25.97 12.80
N ILE A 259 -13.43 -27.18 13.37
CA ILE A 259 -12.54 -27.62 14.46
C ILE A 259 -11.08 -27.63 13.98
N ALA A 260 -10.83 -28.23 12.81
CA ALA A 260 -9.49 -28.29 12.23
C ALA A 260 -8.91 -26.89 12.00
N GLY A 261 -9.70 -25.97 11.45
CA GLY A 261 -9.34 -24.57 11.25
C GLY A 261 -8.99 -23.88 12.56
N VAL A 262 -9.88 -23.93 13.56
CA VAL A 262 -9.67 -23.29 14.88
C VAL A 262 -8.42 -23.83 15.56
N VAL A 263 -8.21 -25.15 15.55
CA VAL A 263 -7.01 -25.78 16.13
C VAL A 263 -5.75 -25.29 15.42
N LEU A 264 -5.76 -25.22 14.09
CA LEU A 264 -4.62 -24.75 13.31
C LEU A 264 -4.28 -23.28 13.62
N HIS A 265 -5.29 -22.41 13.68
CA HIS A 265 -5.11 -21.00 14.08
C HIS A 265 -4.59 -20.86 15.51
N ALA A 266 -5.10 -21.67 16.45
CA ALA A 266 -4.65 -21.68 17.83
C ALA A 266 -3.18 -22.13 17.95
N CYS A 267 -2.80 -23.20 17.25
CA CYS A 267 -1.41 -23.67 17.18
C CYS A 267 -0.46 -22.59 16.63
N ALA A 268 -0.83 -21.93 15.54
CA ALA A 268 -0.04 -20.84 14.97
C ALA A 268 0.18 -19.68 15.97
N LEU A 269 -0.86 -19.33 16.74
CA LEU A 269 -0.79 -18.29 17.76
C LEU A 269 0.10 -18.71 18.95
N LEU A 270 0.02 -19.97 19.38
CA LEU A 270 0.88 -20.50 20.44
C LEU A 270 2.36 -20.51 20.03
N ILE A 271 2.67 -20.92 18.80
CA ILE A 271 4.03 -20.88 18.24
C ILE A 271 4.52 -19.43 18.20
N PHE A 272 3.69 -18.49 17.75
CA PHE A 272 4.04 -17.06 17.72
C PHE A 272 4.35 -16.50 19.12
N ILE A 273 3.55 -16.84 20.14
CA ILE A 273 3.81 -16.45 21.53
C ILE A 273 5.14 -17.04 22.03
N TRP A 274 5.38 -18.32 21.74
CA TRP A 274 6.59 -19.02 22.17
C TRP A 274 7.86 -18.45 21.51
N VAL A 275 7.86 -18.26 20.19
CA VAL A 275 8.97 -17.61 19.46
C VAL A 275 9.16 -16.17 19.95
N GLY A 276 8.07 -15.45 20.18
CA GLY A 276 8.06 -14.11 20.76
C GLY A 276 8.79 -14.03 22.09
N GLN A 277 8.54 -14.98 22.98
CA GLN A 277 9.22 -15.07 24.27
C GLN A 277 10.74 -15.20 24.13
N LEU A 278 11.20 -15.93 23.11
CA LEU A 278 12.63 -16.23 22.91
C LEU A 278 13.39 -15.14 22.15
N LEU A 279 12.76 -14.56 21.13
CA LEU A 279 13.47 -13.77 20.11
C LEU A 279 13.16 -12.27 20.16
N TYR A 280 11.97 -11.88 20.63
CA TYR A 280 11.44 -10.52 20.42
C TYR A 280 12.33 -9.42 21.02
N ILE A 281 12.55 -9.46 22.34
CA ILE A 281 13.37 -8.44 23.03
C ILE A 281 14.81 -8.43 22.52
N LYS A 282 15.39 -9.60 22.20
CA LYS A 282 16.75 -9.71 21.68
C LYS A 282 16.89 -9.00 20.31
N GLY A 283 15.89 -9.13 19.44
CA GLY A 283 15.86 -8.45 18.15
C GLY A 283 15.68 -6.93 18.28
N VAL A 284 14.91 -6.47 19.26
CA VAL A 284 14.65 -5.04 19.50
C VAL A 284 15.87 -4.33 20.10
N LEU A 285 16.45 -4.88 21.18
CA LEU A 285 17.60 -4.28 21.88
C LEU A 285 18.83 -4.15 20.98
N GLY A 286 18.95 -5.04 20.00
CA GLY A 286 19.99 -4.98 18.99
C GLY A 286 20.04 -3.67 18.19
N MET A 287 18.89 -3.01 18.03
CA MET A 287 18.78 -1.77 17.26
C MET A 287 19.23 -0.51 18.02
N GLY A 288 19.31 -0.57 19.35
CA GLY A 288 19.60 0.58 20.22
C GLY A 288 21.10 0.93 20.34
N THR A 289 22.01 0.01 20.02
CA THR A 289 23.46 0.22 20.13
C THR A 289 24.05 0.81 18.86
N ALA A 290 23.62 2.00 18.47
CA ALA A 290 24.36 2.80 17.50
C ALA A 290 25.42 3.63 18.26
N ASN A 291 26.68 3.21 18.19
CA ASN A 291 27.79 4.06 18.63
C ASN A 291 27.69 5.41 17.91
N LYS A 292 27.43 6.48 18.67
CA LYS A 292 27.56 7.86 18.18
C LYS A 292 29.03 8.05 17.78
N SER A 293 29.31 7.97 16.48
CA SER A 293 30.64 8.29 15.99
C SER A 293 30.91 9.77 16.27
N THR A 294 32.05 10.04 16.92
CA THR A 294 32.49 11.40 17.18
C THR A 294 32.80 12.08 15.85
N PHE A 295 32.19 13.25 15.65
CA PHE A 295 32.26 14.01 14.41
C PHE A 295 33.62 14.72 14.34
N SER A 296 34.51 14.30 13.43
CA SER A 296 35.81 14.95 13.23
C SER A 296 35.68 16.16 12.30
N GLY A 297 36.06 17.35 12.78
CA GLY A 297 36.02 18.62 12.04
C GLY A 297 36.81 18.63 10.73
N ALA A 298 37.81 17.76 10.58
CA ALA A 298 38.62 17.65 9.36
C ALA A 298 37.83 17.13 8.13
N LYS A 299 36.67 16.49 8.33
CA LYS A 299 35.77 16.06 7.23
C LYS A 299 34.87 17.19 6.70
N LEU A 300 34.80 18.33 7.39
CA LEU A 300 33.93 19.47 7.02
C LEU A 300 34.56 20.32 5.93
N SER A 301 35.88 20.57 5.99
CA SER A 301 36.60 21.41 5.02
C SER A 301 36.75 20.78 3.63
N ARG A 302 36.67 19.43 3.53
CA ARG A 302 36.82 18.70 2.26
C ARG A 302 35.54 18.61 1.43
N LYS A 303 34.40 19.15 1.90
CA LYS A 303 33.07 19.00 1.27
C LYS A 303 32.46 20.29 0.72
N THR A 304 33.21 21.38 0.69
CA THR A 304 32.75 22.68 0.20
C THR A 304 32.98 22.81 -1.31
N SER A 305 32.30 22.00 -2.10
CA SER A 305 32.20 22.23 -3.56
C SER A 305 31.06 23.22 -3.82
N VAL A 306 31.28 24.22 -4.68
CA VAL A 306 30.25 25.16 -5.11
C VAL A 306 29.22 24.42 -5.95
N THR A 307 28.07 24.07 -5.36
CA THR A 307 26.92 23.51 -6.09
C THR A 307 25.84 24.57 -6.24
N PRO A 308 25.08 24.59 -7.36
CA PRO A 308 24.00 25.57 -7.52
C PRO A 308 22.96 25.41 -6.41
N ILE A 309 22.37 26.54 -5.99
CA ILE A 309 21.51 26.63 -4.79
C ILE A 309 20.37 25.60 -4.85
N TRP A 310 19.64 25.54 -5.97
CA TRP A 310 18.51 24.63 -6.13
C TRP A 310 18.90 23.14 -6.00
N LEU A 311 20.03 22.73 -6.60
CA LEU A 311 20.55 21.37 -6.52
C LEU A 311 21.01 21.02 -5.10
N SER A 312 21.58 22.00 -4.39
CA SER A 312 22.00 21.86 -3.00
C SER A 312 20.80 21.57 -2.09
N TYR A 313 19.68 22.26 -2.32
CA TYR A 313 18.43 22.03 -1.60
C TYR A 313 17.77 20.71 -1.94
N ILE A 314 17.69 20.35 -3.23
CA ILE A 314 17.18 19.04 -3.64
C ILE A 314 18.01 17.91 -3.00
N LYS A 315 19.34 18.07 -2.95
CA LYS A 315 20.24 17.12 -2.29
C LYS A 315 20.07 17.09 -0.77
N LYS A 316 19.80 18.23 -0.13
CA LYS A 316 19.42 18.30 1.30
C LYS A 316 18.16 17.49 1.54
N GLU A 317 17.09 17.76 0.79
CA GLU A 317 15.79 17.09 0.92
C GLU A 317 15.89 15.58 0.67
N MET A 318 16.54 15.17 -0.43
CA MET A 318 16.76 13.75 -0.72
C MET A 318 17.53 13.08 0.42
N ARG A 319 18.56 13.73 0.96
CA ARG A 319 19.33 13.18 2.08
C ARG A 319 18.49 13.03 3.34
N ILE A 320 17.57 13.95 3.64
CA ILE A 320 16.64 13.84 4.77
C ILE A 320 15.74 12.60 4.56
N ILE A 321 15.16 12.44 3.36
CA ILE A 321 14.28 11.30 3.05
C ILE A 321 15.01 9.96 3.19
N PHE A 322 16.20 9.83 2.62
CA PHE A 322 16.95 8.56 2.63
C PHE A 322 17.62 8.25 3.97
N ARG A 323 17.89 9.24 4.82
CA ARG A 323 18.49 9.02 6.14
C ARG A 323 17.45 8.75 7.22
N THR A 324 16.23 9.24 7.05
CA THR A 324 15.16 9.05 8.03
C THR A 324 14.25 7.89 7.58
N PRO A 325 14.24 6.76 8.29
CA PRO A 325 13.53 5.57 7.81
C PRO A 325 12.02 5.71 7.65
N THR A 326 11.39 6.49 8.53
CA THR A 326 9.97 6.81 8.44
C THR A 326 9.66 7.59 7.16
N PHE A 327 10.54 8.52 6.76
CA PHE A 327 10.41 9.25 5.50
C PHE A 327 10.69 8.35 4.30
N LEU A 328 11.70 7.49 4.34
CA LEU A 328 11.97 6.54 3.26
C LEU A 328 10.77 5.60 3.01
N THR A 329 10.24 5.02 4.08
CA THR A 329 9.10 4.10 4.00
C THR A 329 7.85 4.79 3.47
N GLN A 330 7.50 5.96 4.00
CA GLN A 330 6.28 6.65 3.61
C GLN A 330 6.39 7.37 2.26
N CYS A 331 7.53 7.98 1.94
CA CYS A 331 7.70 8.75 0.72
C CYS A 331 8.07 7.89 -0.50
N VAL A 332 8.93 6.89 -0.32
CA VAL A 332 9.48 6.10 -1.44
C VAL A 332 8.86 4.71 -1.50
N ILE A 333 8.83 3.97 -0.39
CA ILE A 333 8.35 2.58 -0.42
C ILE A 333 6.84 2.53 -0.69
N THR A 334 6.04 3.36 -0.02
CA THR A 334 4.58 3.44 -0.27
C THR A 334 4.28 3.85 -1.72
N SER A 335 5.05 4.77 -2.32
CA SER A 335 4.83 5.16 -3.72
C SER A 335 5.19 4.06 -4.73
N LEU A 336 6.13 3.18 -4.38
CA LEU A 336 6.50 2.02 -5.21
C LEU A 336 5.53 0.85 -5.04
N PHE A 337 4.69 0.85 -4.01
CA PHE A 337 3.79 -0.26 -3.72
C PHE A 337 2.82 -0.53 -4.88
N ALA A 338 2.18 0.50 -5.43
CA ALA A 338 1.21 0.35 -6.52
C ALA A 338 1.81 -0.29 -7.80
N PRO A 339 2.91 0.22 -8.39
CA PRO A 339 3.50 -0.42 -9.57
C PRO A 339 4.05 -1.81 -9.27
N ILE A 340 4.61 -2.06 -8.08
CA ILE A 340 5.10 -3.38 -7.69
C ILE A 340 3.96 -4.37 -7.50
N PHE A 341 2.84 -3.93 -6.92
CA PHE A 341 1.65 -4.76 -6.78
C PHE A 341 1.04 -5.10 -8.14
N LEU A 342 1.04 -4.14 -9.08
CA LEU A 342 0.61 -4.36 -10.45
C LEU A 342 1.54 -5.34 -11.18
N ILE A 343 2.86 -5.27 -10.99
CA ILE A 343 3.82 -6.31 -11.43
C ILE A 343 3.38 -7.67 -10.91
N ILE A 344 3.20 -7.79 -9.60
CA ILE A 344 2.88 -9.07 -8.97
C ILE A 344 1.60 -9.66 -9.56
N ILE A 345 0.55 -8.86 -9.71
CA ILE A 345 -0.72 -9.29 -10.34
C ILE A 345 -0.47 -9.78 -11.77
N LEU A 346 0.23 -9.00 -12.60
CA LEU A 346 0.52 -9.37 -13.99
C LEU A 346 1.39 -10.63 -14.11
N PHE A 347 2.28 -10.86 -13.15
CA PHE A 347 3.13 -12.04 -13.11
C PHE A 347 2.42 -13.27 -12.50
N MET A 348 1.36 -13.08 -11.72
CA MET A 348 0.51 -14.15 -11.18
C MET A 348 -0.53 -14.63 -12.21
N ASP A 349 -0.90 -13.79 -13.18
CA ASP A 349 -1.70 -14.22 -14.31
C ASP A 349 -0.85 -15.06 -15.28
N SER A 350 -1.14 -16.36 -15.36
CA SER A 350 -0.53 -17.31 -16.29
C SER A 350 -0.90 -17.03 -17.75
N SER A 351 -1.88 -16.15 -18.01
CA SER A 351 -2.26 -15.68 -19.33
C SER A 351 -1.75 -14.25 -19.56
N SER A 352 -0.42 -14.11 -19.65
CA SER A 352 0.35 -12.85 -19.72
C SER A 352 0.08 -11.96 -20.96
N GLY A 353 -1.12 -11.98 -21.54
CA GLY A 353 -1.56 -11.17 -22.67
C GLY A 353 -2.96 -10.56 -22.50
N ASN A 354 -3.73 -10.86 -21.44
CA ASN A 354 -5.14 -10.44 -21.38
C ASN A 354 -5.34 -8.94 -21.10
N ILE A 355 -4.46 -8.29 -20.33
CA ILE A 355 -4.56 -6.83 -20.10
C ILE A 355 -4.03 -6.03 -21.30
N GLY A 356 -2.97 -6.50 -21.96
CA GLY A 356 -2.51 -5.94 -23.23
C GLY A 356 -3.61 -6.07 -24.30
N GLY A 357 -4.18 -7.27 -24.46
CA GLY A 357 -5.29 -7.53 -25.37
C GLY A 357 -6.58 -6.77 -25.03
N PHE A 358 -6.86 -6.52 -23.74
CA PHE A 358 -7.97 -5.65 -23.32
C PHE A 358 -7.74 -4.19 -23.73
N LEU A 359 -6.50 -3.68 -23.59
CA LEU A 359 -6.15 -2.34 -24.04
C LEU A 359 -6.14 -2.21 -25.57
N ASP A 360 -5.71 -3.27 -26.29
CA ASP A 360 -5.73 -3.34 -27.74
C ASP A 360 -7.16 -3.47 -28.31
N GLY A 361 -8.06 -4.13 -27.56
CA GLY A 361 -9.49 -4.25 -27.89
C GLY A 361 -10.28 -2.96 -27.66
N LEU A 362 -9.72 -2.01 -26.91
CA LEU A 362 -10.29 -0.67 -26.74
C LEU A 362 -9.80 0.25 -27.84
N SER A 363 -10.65 1.15 -28.35
CA SER A 363 -10.16 2.15 -29.29
C SER A 363 -9.09 3.02 -28.62
N GLY A 364 -8.05 3.41 -29.37
CA GLY A 364 -6.84 4.02 -28.78
C GLY A 364 -7.10 5.27 -27.91
N LYS A 365 -8.22 5.97 -28.12
CA LYS A 365 -8.75 7.01 -27.21
C LYS A 365 -9.00 6.48 -25.80
N HIS A 366 -9.79 5.42 -25.68
CA HIS A 366 -10.22 4.85 -24.41
C HIS A 366 -9.03 4.23 -23.67
N GLY A 367 -8.13 3.57 -24.41
CA GLY A 367 -6.85 3.08 -23.87
C GLY A 367 -6.00 4.20 -23.28
N LEU A 368 -5.81 5.31 -24.01
CA LEU A 368 -5.06 6.48 -23.52
C LEU A 368 -5.68 7.07 -22.25
N LEU A 369 -7.01 7.22 -22.22
CA LEU A 369 -7.73 7.80 -21.08
C LEU A 369 -7.61 6.94 -19.81
N ILE A 370 -7.74 5.61 -19.95
CA ILE A 370 -7.57 4.68 -18.83
C ILE A 370 -6.14 4.72 -18.29
N LEU A 371 -5.14 4.69 -19.18
CA LEU A 371 -3.73 4.73 -18.80
C LEU A 371 -3.37 6.07 -18.13
N PHE A 372 -3.93 7.18 -18.63
CA PHE A 372 -3.75 8.48 -18.01
C PHE A 372 -4.39 8.53 -16.61
N LEU A 373 -5.63 8.08 -16.46
CA LEU A 373 -6.33 8.08 -15.17
C LEU A 373 -5.64 7.16 -14.13
N GLY A 374 -5.22 5.96 -14.54
CA GLY A 374 -4.47 5.05 -13.69
C GLY A 374 -3.14 5.64 -13.23
N SER A 375 -2.40 6.27 -14.14
CA SER A 375 -1.14 6.94 -13.80
C SER A 375 -1.34 8.14 -12.87
N LEU A 376 -2.42 8.92 -13.03
CA LEU A 376 -2.76 10.03 -12.15
C LEU A 376 -2.99 9.57 -10.70
N LEU A 377 -3.65 8.43 -10.50
CA LEU A 377 -3.90 7.87 -9.17
C LEU A 377 -2.60 7.45 -8.49
N ILE A 378 -1.71 6.78 -9.22
CA ILE A 378 -0.42 6.32 -8.71
C ILE A 378 0.45 7.53 -8.33
N VAL A 379 0.58 8.49 -9.24
CA VAL A 379 1.44 9.67 -9.06
C VAL A 379 0.85 10.69 -8.07
N GLY A 380 -0.48 10.74 -7.94
CA GLY A 380 -1.21 11.56 -6.95
C GLY A 380 -1.05 11.05 -5.52
N SER A 381 -0.76 9.75 -5.36
CA SER A 381 -0.59 9.12 -4.05
C SER A 381 0.80 9.37 -3.43
N ASN A 382 1.63 10.22 -4.03
CA ASN A 382 2.98 10.48 -3.55
C ASN A 382 3.00 11.32 -2.27
N ALA A 383 3.24 10.66 -1.14
CA ALA A 383 3.39 11.27 0.18
C ALA A 383 4.56 12.29 0.30
N THR A 384 5.49 12.32 -0.66
CA THR A 384 6.61 13.26 -0.68
C THR A 384 6.16 14.70 -0.91
N SER A 385 5.23 14.93 -1.85
CA SER A 385 4.75 16.27 -2.17
C SER A 385 3.94 16.85 -1.01
N ILE A 386 3.07 16.03 -0.44
CA ILE A 386 2.23 16.38 0.69
C ILE A 386 3.06 16.69 1.92
N SER A 387 4.27 16.15 2.11
CA SER A 387 5.07 16.35 3.32
C SER A 387 6.26 17.30 3.15
N GLY A 388 6.40 17.96 2.00
CA GLY A 388 7.58 18.75 1.66
C GLY A 388 8.03 19.76 2.71
N ILE A 389 7.11 20.59 3.23
CA ILE A 389 7.35 21.62 4.24
C ILE A 389 7.25 21.01 5.64
N SER A 390 6.22 20.19 5.88
CA SER A 390 5.98 19.56 7.18
C SER A 390 7.15 18.70 7.67
N ARG A 391 7.93 18.06 6.78
CA ARG A 391 9.12 17.27 7.13
C ARG A 391 10.23 18.06 7.80
N GLU A 392 10.34 19.36 7.53
CA GLU A 392 11.35 20.19 8.20
C GLU A 392 10.93 20.54 9.63
N GLY A 393 9.65 20.47 9.96
CA GLY A 393 9.17 20.70 11.32
C GLY A 393 9.64 22.05 11.87
N LYS A 394 10.17 22.02 13.10
CA LYS A 394 10.71 23.21 13.78
C LYS A 394 11.91 23.86 13.05
N SER A 395 12.62 23.13 12.17
CA SER A 395 13.73 23.71 11.41
C SER A 395 13.27 24.55 10.21
N TRP A 396 11.97 24.57 9.91
CA TRP A 396 11.41 25.40 8.82
C TRP A 396 11.80 26.87 8.95
N HIS A 397 11.75 27.42 10.17
CA HIS A 397 12.11 28.81 10.41
C HIS A 397 13.54 29.16 10.03
N ALA A 398 14.47 28.19 10.04
CA ALA A 398 15.85 28.42 9.59
C ALA A 398 15.91 28.82 8.11
N ASN A 399 14.97 28.36 7.28
CA ASN A 399 14.91 28.71 5.87
C ASN A 399 14.47 30.16 5.64
N LEU A 400 13.79 30.80 6.61
CA LEU A 400 13.35 32.20 6.52
C LEU A 400 14.52 33.19 6.66
N PHE A 401 15.60 32.77 7.34
CA PHE A 401 16.79 33.60 7.56
C PHE A 401 17.84 33.48 6.44
N LEU A 402 17.62 32.58 5.49
CA LEU A 402 18.55 32.39 4.38
C LEU A 402 18.33 33.47 3.32
N PRO A 403 19.40 34.05 2.74
CA PRO A 403 19.31 35.11 1.73
C PRO A 403 18.91 34.53 0.36
N LEU A 404 17.79 33.82 0.30
CA LEU A 404 17.28 33.10 -0.86
C LEU A 404 15.84 33.48 -1.13
N ASN A 405 15.47 33.51 -2.40
CA ASN A 405 14.08 33.75 -2.79
C ASN A 405 13.20 32.57 -2.32
N PRO A 406 12.09 32.81 -1.59
CA PRO A 406 11.20 31.74 -1.11
C PRO A 406 10.68 30.82 -2.22
N LYS A 407 10.52 31.36 -3.43
CA LYS A 407 10.16 30.61 -4.63
C LYS A 407 11.16 29.48 -4.94
N GLN A 408 12.46 29.70 -4.74
CA GLN A 408 13.48 28.68 -4.99
C GLN A 408 13.40 27.54 -3.97
N ILE A 409 13.06 27.84 -2.72
CA ILE A 409 12.88 26.83 -1.67
C ILE A 409 11.67 25.94 -2.01
N LEU A 410 10.53 26.55 -2.33
CA LEU A 410 9.32 25.79 -2.70
C LEU A 410 9.52 24.97 -4.00
N LEU A 411 10.16 25.55 -5.02
CA LEU A 411 10.50 24.82 -6.25
C LEU A 411 11.42 23.63 -5.99
N SER A 412 12.39 23.77 -5.07
CA SER A 412 13.27 22.65 -4.72
C SER A 412 12.50 21.48 -4.09
N LYS A 413 11.46 21.77 -3.29
CA LYS A 413 10.59 20.75 -2.69
C LYS A 413 9.71 20.06 -3.73
N ILE A 414 9.12 20.83 -4.65
CA ILE A 414 8.35 20.29 -5.79
C ILE A 414 9.25 19.37 -6.63
N ALA A 415 10.47 19.83 -6.94
CA ALA A 415 11.43 19.05 -7.70
C ALA A 415 11.82 17.74 -6.99
N THR A 416 12.03 17.76 -5.67
CA THR A 416 12.29 16.52 -4.91
C THR A 416 11.14 15.53 -5.00
N ALA A 417 9.89 15.99 -4.87
CA ALA A 417 8.72 15.13 -5.03
C ALA A 417 8.61 14.57 -6.45
N TRP A 418 8.89 15.39 -7.45
CA TRP A 418 8.93 14.98 -8.84
C TRP A 418 10.01 13.93 -9.13
N PHE A 419 11.22 14.09 -8.58
CA PHE A 419 12.29 13.08 -8.69
C PHE A 419 11.90 11.71 -8.12
N ILE A 420 11.18 11.69 -7.00
CA ILE A 420 10.67 10.41 -6.44
C ILE A 420 9.59 9.82 -7.36
N ASN A 421 8.71 10.65 -7.92
CA ASN A 421 7.74 10.20 -8.93
C ASN A 421 8.41 9.64 -10.19
N LEU A 422 9.57 10.15 -10.60
CA LEU A 422 10.30 9.58 -11.75
C LEU A 422 10.72 8.13 -11.53
N ILE A 423 11.00 7.72 -10.29
CA ILE A 423 11.31 6.30 -9.99
C ILE A 423 10.08 5.43 -10.23
N VAL A 424 8.90 5.91 -9.81
CA VAL A 424 7.61 5.23 -10.01
C VAL A 424 7.24 5.16 -11.49
N ILE A 425 7.41 6.26 -12.23
CA ILE A 425 7.17 6.32 -13.68
C ILE A 425 8.17 5.41 -14.42
N GLY A 426 9.44 5.40 -14.03
CA GLY A 426 10.45 4.53 -14.60
C GLY A 426 10.10 3.05 -14.46
N LEU A 427 9.57 2.64 -13.29
CA LEU A 427 9.03 1.30 -13.13
C LEU A 427 7.83 1.06 -14.06
N ALA A 428 6.86 1.97 -14.11
CA ALA A 428 5.70 1.83 -15.00
C ALA A 428 6.09 1.69 -16.48
N VAL A 429 7.12 2.42 -16.93
CA VAL A 429 7.69 2.30 -18.28
C VAL A 429 8.22 0.89 -18.54
N ILE A 430 8.96 0.32 -17.59
CA ILE A 430 9.46 -1.07 -17.68
C ILE A 430 8.29 -2.04 -17.83
N LEU A 431 7.18 -1.84 -17.10
CA LEU A 431 5.99 -2.70 -17.20
C LEU A 431 5.35 -2.64 -18.59
N PHE A 432 5.23 -1.42 -19.11
CA PHE A 432 4.56 -1.18 -20.37
C PHE A 432 5.34 -1.73 -21.56
N ILE A 433 6.67 -1.62 -21.52
CA ILE A 433 7.54 -2.13 -22.58
C ILE A 433 7.68 -3.65 -22.51
N PHE A 434 7.97 -4.22 -21.34
CA PHE A 434 8.35 -5.62 -21.24
C PHE A 434 7.20 -6.60 -20.96
N ILE A 435 6.13 -6.14 -20.29
CA ILE A 435 5.06 -7.03 -19.81
C ILE A 435 3.77 -6.82 -20.60
N ILE A 436 3.27 -5.58 -20.66
CA ILE A 436 1.96 -5.28 -21.24
C ILE A 436 2.03 -5.17 -22.78
N LYS A 437 3.21 -4.89 -23.36
CA LYS A 437 3.45 -4.76 -24.80
C LYS A 437 2.50 -3.77 -25.49
N ILE A 438 2.34 -2.60 -24.89
CA ILE A 438 1.49 -1.52 -25.44
C ILE A 438 2.01 -1.05 -26.80
N GLU A 439 1.11 -0.66 -27.70
CA GLU A 439 1.44 -0.03 -28.97
C GLU A 439 2.40 1.18 -28.80
N TRP A 440 3.48 1.22 -29.58
CA TRP A 440 4.51 2.27 -29.50
C TRP A 440 3.95 3.69 -29.64
N THR A 441 2.93 3.89 -30.48
CA THR A 441 2.25 5.17 -30.66
C THR A 441 1.64 5.67 -29.35
N LEU A 442 0.93 4.79 -28.65
CA LEU A 442 0.26 5.12 -27.40
C LEU A 442 1.29 5.40 -26.29
N PHE A 443 2.37 4.61 -26.22
CA PHE A 443 3.44 4.82 -25.26
C PHE A 443 4.13 6.18 -25.40
N LEU A 444 4.48 6.58 -26.63
CA LEU A 444 5.16 7.84 -26.92
C LEU A 444 4.31 9.07 -26.56
N ILE A 445 2.98 8.95 -26.67
CA ILE A 445 2.04 9.99 -26.30
C ILE A 445 1.81 10.02 -24.77
N TRP A 446 1.70 8.84 -24.16
CA TRP A 446 1.45 8.70 -22.72
C TRP A 446 2.60 9.23 -21.86
N LEU A 447 3.86 8.93 -22.21
CA LEU A 447 5.03 9.30 -21.41
C LEU A 447 5.12 10.81 -21.09
N PRO A 448 5.07 11.74 -22.06
CA PRO A 448 5.11 13.18 -21.78
C PRO A 448 3.89 13.66 -20.97
N LEU A 449 2.70 13.10 -21.22
CA LEU A 449 1.50 13.43 -20.45
C LEU A 449 1.66 13.08 -18.97
N VAL A 450 2.21 11.90 -18.66
CA VAL A 450 2.43 11.47 -17.28
C VAL A 450 3.54 12.26 -16.60
N LEU A 451 4.61 12.61 -17.32
CA LEU A 451 5.66 13.47 -16.78
C LEU A 451 5.09 14.84 -16.38
N LEU A 452 4.25 15.45 -17.20
CA LEU A 452 3.59 16.72 -16.87
C LEU A 452 2.59 16.56 -15.71
N ALA A 453 1.76 15.52 -15.75
CA ALA A 453 0.82 15.22 -14.68
C ALA A 453 1.54 15.00 -13.33
N SER A 454 2.74 14.41 -13.36
CA SER A 454 3.55 14.22 -12.16
C SER A 454 4.15 15.49 -11.59
N TRP A 455 4.49 16.45 -12.45
CA TRP A 455 4.88 17.79 -12.01
C TRP A 455 3.69 18.49 -11.36
N PHE A 456 2.52 18.43 -11.98
CA PHE A 456 1.27 18.98 -11.44
C PHE A 456 0.94 18.39 -10.05
N SER A 457 0.93 17.06 -9.91
CA SER A 457 0.69 16.37 -8.63
C SER A 457 1.68 16.83 -7.56
N SER A 458 2.96 16.93 -7.93
CA SER A 458 4.02 17.36 -7.01
C SER A 458 3.84 18.80 -6.54
N ALA A 459 3.43 19.69 -7.46
CA ALA A 459 3.15 21.09 -7.16
C ALA A 459 1.89 21.25 -6.31
N LEU A 460 0.81 20.51 -6.63
CA LEU A 460 -0.44 20.52 -5.90
C LEU A 460 -0.25 20.02 -4.47
N GLY A 461 0.42 18.89 -4.27
CA GLY A 461 0.69 18.35 -2.94
C GLY A 461 1.52 19.30 -2.07
N THR A 462 2.56 19.93 -2.67
CA THR A 462 3.39 20.92 -1.97
C THR A 462 2.60 22.18 -1.63
N PHE A 463 1.71 22.62 -2.53
CA PHE A 463 0.83 23.77 -2.29
C PHE A 463 -0.16 23.49 -1.15
N LEU A 464 -0.77 22.30 -1.12
CA LEU A 464 -1.66 21.92 -0.04
C LEU A 464 -0.92 21.80 1.30
N ASP A 465 0.33 21.32 1.30
CA ASP A 465 1.19 21.33 2.50
C ASP A 465 1.51 22.76 2.95
N PHE A 466 1.72 23.68 2.01
CA PHE A 466 1.95 25.09 2.32
C PHE A 466 0.73 25.76 2.96
N LEU A 467 -0.49 25.36 2.59
CA LEU A 467 -1.72 25.91 3.19
C LEU A 467 -1.95 25.41 4.62
N GLN A 468 -1.55 24.18 4.94
CA GLN A 468 -1.76 23.56 6.24
C GLN A 468 -0.52 22.78 6.70
N PRO A 469 0.59 23.48 7.00
CA PRO A 469 1.84 22.85 7.39
C PRO A 469 1.75 22.33 8.82
N LYS A 470 2.27 21.12 9.05
CA LYS A 470 2.39 20.52 10.38
C LYS A 470 3.84 20.61 10.84
N LEU A 471 4.19 21.69 11.54
CA LEU A 471 5.57 21.95 11.97
C LEU A 471 5.92 21.39 13.37
N ASN A 472 4.92 21.27 14.25
CA ASN A 472 5.11 20.82 15.63
C ASN A 472 4.75 19.34 15.78
N TRP A 473 5.52 18.46 15.14
CA TRP A 473 5.44 17.01 15.36
C TRP A 473 6.49 16.55 16.38
N THR A 474 6.16 15.54 17.18
CA THR A 474 7.09 14.94 18.16
C THR A 474 7.75 13.66 17.66
N ASP A 475 7.11 12.97 16.70
CA ASP A 475 7.59 11.75 16.03
C ASP A 475 7.46 11.97 14.51
N GLU A 476 8.46 11.55 13.72
CA GLU A 476 8.44 11.67 12.27
C GLU A 476 7.23 10.95 11.63
N GLN A 477 6.70 9.90 12.25
CA GLN A 477 5.49 9.23 11.75
C GLN A 477 4.25 10.12 11.85
N GLU A 478 4.24 11.08 12.78
CA GLU A 478 3.12 11.97 13.02
C GLU A 478 2.85 12.93 11.84
N VAL A 479 3.86 13.13 10.98
CA VAL A 479 3.75 13.91 9.74
C VAL A 479 2.79 13.26 8.74
N PHE A 480 2.71 11.93 8.74
CA PHE A 480 1.89 11.15 7.79
C PHE A 480 0.60 10.62 8.43
N LYS A 481 0.59 10.36 9.75
CA LYS A 481 -0.57 9.82 10.46
C LYS A 481 -1.76 10.78 10.44
N SER A 482 -2.94 10.26 10.07
CA SER A 482 -4.22 10.99 10.04
C SER A 482 -4.21 12.28 9.22
N ARG A 483 -3.28 12.41 8.26
CA ARG A 483 -3.12 13.65 7.50
C ARG A 483 -3.93 13.59 6.20
N MET A 484 -5.10 14.24 6.23
CA MET A 484 -6.06 14.22 5.12
C MET A 484 -5.59 15.00 3.89
N ILE A 485 -4.50 15.76 3.99
CA ILE A 485 -3.95 16.54 2.86
C ILE A 485 -3.61 15.65 1.67
N GLY A 486 -3.17 14.40 1.92
CA GLY A 486 -2.94 13.45 0.83
C GLY A 486 -4.22 13.00 0.13
N LEU A 487 -5.28 12.75 0.90
CA LEU A 487 -6.59 12.42 0.34
C LEU A 487 -7.18 13.60 -0.44
N ILE A 488 -7.08 14.83 0.10
CA ILE A 488 -7.51 16.05 -0.59
C ILE A 488 -6.73 16.22 -1.89
N GLY A 489 -5.43 15.97 -1.89
CA GLY A 489 -4.58 16.05 -3.08
C GLY A 489 -5.08 15.12 -4.20
N ILE A 490 -5.32 13.85 -3.84
CA ILE A 490 -5.88 12.85 -4.77
C ILE A 490 -7.26 13.27 -5.27
N VAL A 491 -8.15 13.71 -4.38
CA VAL A 491 -9.52 14.11 -4.73
C VAL A 491 -9.53 15.32 -5.67
N VAL A 492 -8.71 16.35 -5.41
CA VAL A 492 -8.65 17.53 -6.28
C VAL A 492 -8.09 17.16 -7.64
N GLN A 493 -7.02 16.35 -7.67
CA GLN A 493 -6.41 15.91 -8.92
C GLN A 493 -7.37 15.03 -9.74
N LEU A 494 -7.99 14.03 -9.13
CA LEU A 494 -8.96 13.14 -9.79
C LEU A 494 -10.28 13.85 -10.09
N GLY A 495 -10.71 14.83 -9.31
CA GLY A 495 -11.88 15.63 -9.61
C GLY A 495 -11.69 16.45 -10.87
N ILE A 496 -10.58 17.19 -10.95
CA ILE A 496 -10.26 18.02 -12.12
C ILE A 496 -10.08 17.12 -13.36
N PHE A 497 -9.15 16.16 -13.31
CA PHE A 497 -8.83 15.36 -14.49
C PHE A 497 -9.84 14.24 -14.77
N GLY A 498 -10.51 13.68 -13.77
CA GLY A 498 -11.52 12.65 -13.94
C GLY A 498 -12.79 13.16 -14.59
N ILE A 499 -13.28 14.36 -14.21
CA ILE A 499 -14.41 15.01 -14.89
C ILE A 499 -14.04 15.29 -16.36
N LEU A 500 -12.82 15.75 -16.61
CA LEU A 500 -12.32 15.99 -17.97
C LEU A 500 -12.21 14.71 -18.79
N VAL A 501 -11.69 13.63 -18.20
CA VAL A 501 -11.62 12.30 -18.85
C VAL A 501 -13.01 11.79 -19.18
N LEU A 502 -13.99 11.92 -18.27
CA LEU A 502 -15.38 11.51 -18.50
C LEU A 502 -16.06 12.36 -19.59
N LEU A 503 -15.79 13.66 -19.65
CA LEU A 503 -16.27 14.52 -20.73
C LEU A 503 -15.69 14.09 -22.08
N ILE A 504 -14.37 13.89 -22.16
CA ILE A 504 -13.71 13.46 -23.40
C ILE A 504 -14.18 12.07 -23.81
N TRP A 505 -14.44 11.17 -22.86
CA TRP A 505 -14.96 9.83 -23.11
C TRP A 505 -16.30 9.87 -23.89
N ASN A 506 -17.24 10.72 -23.48
CA ASN A 506 -18.59 10.81 -24.05
C ASN A 506 -18.72 11.72 -25.30
N LEU A 507 -17.65 12.41 -25.72
CA LEU A 507 -17.70 13.28 -26.90
C LEU A 507 -17.31 12.53 -28.17
N ASP A 508 -18.29 12.32 -29.06
CA ASP A 508 -18.13 11.63 -30.35
C ASP A 508 -17.30 12.41 -31.37
N PHE A 509 -17.19 13.74 -31.21
CA PHE A 509 -16.35 14.58 -32.08
C PHE A 509 -14.85 14.33 -31.84
N VAL A 510 -14.47 13.81 -30.66
CA VAL A 510 -13.08 13.56 -30.29
C VAL A 510 -12.75 12.07 -30.43
N ASN A 511 -12.50 11.60 -31.66
CA ASN A 511 -12.17 10.18 -31.92
C ASN A 511 -10.67 9.91 -32.14
N GLY A 512 -9.89 10.91 -32.57
CA GLY A 512 -8.46 10.74 -32.84
C GLY A 512 -7.60 10.74 -31.57
N ILE A 513 -6.71 9.75 -31.44
CA ILE A 513 -5.73 9.63 -30.34
C ILE A 513 -4.94 10.94 -30.18
N TYR A 514 -4.44 11.52 -31.28
CA TYR A 514 -3.68 12.77 -31.26
C TYR A 514 -4.49 13.97 -30.76
N MET A 515 -5.78 14.05 -31.10
CA MET A 515 -6.64 15.15 -30.64
C MET A 515 -6.94 15.02 -29.14
N THR A 516 -7.21 13.80 -28.66
CA THR A 516 -7.39 13.56 -27.21
C THR A 516 -6.13 13.91 -26.43
N ALA A 517 -4.95 13.55 -26.94
CA ALA A 517 -3.67 13.85 -26.33
C ALA A 517 -3.36 15.35 -26.30
N ALA A 518 -3.63 16.07 -27.39
CA ALA A 518 -3.43 17.51 -27.46
C ALA A 518 -4.31 18.26 -26.45
N ILE A 519 -5.58 17.85 -26.32
CA ILE A 519 -6.50 18.42 -25.32
C ILE A 519 -5.97 18.16 -23.91
N LEU A 520 -5.60 16.92 -23.58
CA LEU A 520 -5.04 16.58 -22.27
C LEU A 520 -3.75 17.36 -21.99
N PHE A 521 -2.86 17.49 -22.97
CA PHE A 521 -1.60 18.22 -22.82
C PHE A 521 -1.85 19.69 -22.48
N VAL A 522 -2.70 20.37 -23.25
CA VAL A 522 -3.06 21.78 -23.02
C VAL A 522 -3.68 21.96 -21.63
N LEU A 523 -4.60 21.07 -21.23
CA LEU A 523 -5.25 21.12 -19.93
C LEU A 523 -4.29 20.93 -18.76
N VAL A 524 -3.36 19.96 -18.87
CA VAL A 524 -2.34 19.75 -17.84
C VAL A 524 -1.42 20.96 -17.73
N VAL A 525 -1.02 21.56 -18.86
CA VAL A 525 -0.20 22.79 -18.87
C VAL A 525 -0.93 23.96 -18.22
N ILE A 526 -2.21 24.18 -18.54
CA ILE A 526 -3.04 25.21 -17.89
C ILE A 526 -3.10 24.96 -16.38
N ALA A 527 -3.35 23.73 -15.96
CA ALA A 527 -3.43 23.37 -14.55
C ALA A 527 -2.09 23.64 -13.81
N ILE A 528 -0.95 23.35 -14.44
CA ILE A 528 0.38 23.69 -13.92
C ILE A 528 0.53 25.21 -13.76
N VAL A 529 0.18 25.99 -14.77
CA VAL A 529 0.29 27.46 -14.74
C VAL A 529 -0.57 28.05 -13.62
N VAL A 530 -1.81 27.56 -13.46
CA VAL A 530 -2.72 27.99 -12.40
C VAL A 530 -2.11 27.73 -11.02
N ILE A 531 -1.58 26.53 -10.76
CA ILE A 531 -0.96 26.22 -9.46
C ILE A 531 0.28 27.09 -9.20
N HIS A 532 1.15 27.28 -10.18
CA HIS A 532 2.33 28.13 -10.01
C HIS A 532 1.94 29.60 -9.76
N SER A 533 0.88 30.09 -10.41
CA SER A 533 0.32 31.41 -10.15
C SER A 533 -0.22 31.54 -8.72
N LEU A 534 -0.96 30.53 -8.23
CA LEU A 534 -1.45 30.49 -6.85
C LEU A 534 -0.31 30.49 -5.82
N ILE A 535 0.73 29.69 -6.05
CA ILE A 535 1.94 29.68 -5.20
C ILE A 535 2.59 31.07 -5.20
N HIS A 536 2.77 31.68 -6.37
CA HIS A 536 3.40 32.99 -6.48
C HIS A 536 2.58 34.10 -5.80
N HIS A 537 1.26 34.07 -5.95
CA HIS A 537 0.35 35.01 -5.30
C HIS A 537 0.44 34.90 -3.77
N LYS A 538 0.50 33.67 -3.24
CA LYS A 538 0.65 33.41 -1.80
C LYS A 538 2.00 33.85 -1.25
N ILE A 539 3.08 33.67 -2.01
CA ILE A 539 4.41 34.18 -1.64
C ILE A 539 4.38 35.71 -1.54
N LYS A 540 3.77 36.40 -2.52
CA LYS A 540 3.63 37.86 -2.53
C LYS A 540 2.83 38.40 -1.34
N GLN A 541 1.83 37.65 -0.86
CA GLN A 541 1.05 38.00 0.33
C GLN A 541 1.79 37.80 1.66
N GLY A 542 3.05 37.36 1.65
CA GLY A 542 3.85 37.19 2.88
C GLY A 542 3.43 35.98 3.74
N GLN A 543 2.49 35.14 3.30
CA GLN A 543 1.98 34.01 4.10
C GLN A 543 3.03 32.95 4.47
N HIS A 544 4.17 32.95 3.78
CA HIS A 544 5.30 32.09 4.11
C HIS A 544 6.01 32.49 5.43
N GLN A 545 5.83 33.73 5.90
CA GLN A 545 6.41 34.26 7.14
C GLN A 545 5.52 34.02 8.37
N THR A 546 4.23 33.73 8.15
CA THR A 546 3.22 33.50 9.21
C THR A 546 3.03 32.02 9.55
N ILE A 547 3.73 31.14 8.82
CA ILE A 547 3.81 29.69 9.02
C ILE A 547 4.98 29.40 9.97
#